data_AF-A0A7C5U5T0-F1
#
_entry.id   AF-A0A7C5U5T0-F1
#
_cell.length_a   1.000
_cell.length_b   1.000
_cell.length_c   1.000
_cell.angle_alpha   90.00
_cell.angle_beta   90.00
_cell.angle_gamma   90.00
#
_symmetry.space_group_name_H-M   'P 1'
#
loop_
_entity.id
_entity.type
_entity.pdbx_description
1 polymer ?
#
loop_
_entity_poly.entity_id
_entity_poly.type
_entity_poly.pdbx_seq_one_letter_code
_entity_poly.pdbx_strand_id
1 'polypeptide(L)'
;MLKNFILLARNILLNNLQNRVRLLNVAVGDRKAKAILLLSRLSRGDSSIKKWHNSGSAGHVIVRMVPLDEILVNEIACDLMKIDVEGAEIEVLKGLQSQYSKINNLIIEVHTSIVDINYIYK
;
A
#
# COMPACT_ATOMS: atom_id res chain seq x y z
N MET A 1 -11.55 -11.01 7.82
CA MET A 1 -11.35 -9.84 6.94
C MET A 1 -10.57 -8.79 7.73
N LEU A 2 -9.61 -8.10 7.10
CA LEU A 2 -8.71 -7.17 7.78
C LEU A 2 -9.51 -6.05 8.45
N LYS A 3 -9.31 -5.80 9.76
CA LYS A 3 -10.07 -4.78 10.52
C LYS A 3 -9.95 -3.39 9.90
N ASN A 4 -8.80 -3.04 9.30
CA ASN A 4 -8.58 -1.74 8.66
C ASN A 4 -9.46 -1.52 7.43
N PHE A 5 -9.58 -2.53 6.56
CA PHE A 5 -10.40 -2.43 5.35
C PHE A 5 -11.88 -2.19 5.69
N ILE A 6 -12.40 -2.86 6.72
CA ILE A 6 -13.77 -2.65 7.22
C ILE A 6 -13.96 -1.22 7.73
N LEU A 7 -13.00 -0.68 8.49
CA LEU A 7 -13.06 0.69 8.99
C LEU A 7 -13.03 1.70 7.84
N LEU A 8 -12.18 1.51 6.84
CA LEU A 8 -12.13 2.35 5.66
C LEU A 8 -13.46 2.33 4.89
N ALA A 9 -14.05 1.15 4.69
CA ALA A 9 -15.36 1.02 4.05
C ALA A 9 -16.47 1.77 4.83
N ARG A 10 -16.43 1.72 6.17
CA ARG A 10 -17.33 2.50 7.02
C ARG A 10 -17.11 4.00 6.88
N ASN A 11 -15.86 4.47 6.85
CA ASN A 11 -15.54 5.88 6.69
C ASN A 11 -16.09 6.42 5.36
N ILE A 12 -15.96 5.66 4.27
CA ILE A 12 -16.51 6.02 2.96
C ILE A 12 -18.04 6.12 3.00
N LEU A 13 -18.69 5.16 3.65
CA LEU A 13 -20.15 5.15 3.82
C LEU A 13 -20.63 6.37 4.61
N LEU A 14 -20.00 6.67 5.75
CA LEU A 14 -20.36 7.81 6.62
C LEU A 14 -20.22 9.16 5.92
N ASN A 15 -19.34 9.25 4.91
CA ASN A 15 -19.10 10.48 4.16
C ASN A 15 -19.78 10.51 2.78
N ASN A 16 -20.65 9.54 2.45
CA ASN A 16 -21.34 9.44 1.16
C ASN A 16 -20.38 9.44 -0.06
N LEU A 17 -19.26 8.72 0.05
CA LEU A 17 -18.21 8.68 -0.97
C LEU A 17 -18.22 7.40 -1.83
N GLN A 18 -19.24 6.54 -1.71
CA GLN A 18 -19.28 5.23 -2.37
C GLN A 18 -19.18 5.32 -3.89
N ASN A 19 -19.74 6.39 -4.49
CA ASN A 19 -19.71 6.62 -5.93
C ASN A 19 -18.43 7.29 -6.42
N ARG A 20 -17.53 7.67 -5.51
CA ARG A 20 -16.27 8.38 -5.81
C ARG A 20 -15.02 7.62 -5.41
N VAL A 21 -15.14 6.59 -4.57
CA VAL A 21 -13.99 5.86 -4.03
C VAL A 21 -14.10 4.37 -4.35
N ARG A 22 -13.14 3.87 -5.13
CA ARG A 22 -12.96 2.45 -5.40
C ARG A 22 -12.04 1.84 -4.34
N LEU A 23 -12.53 0.81 -3.64
CA LEU A 23 -11.75 0.09 -2.64
C LEU A 23 -11.11 -1.17 -3.19
N LEU A 24 -9.85 -1.41 -2.83
CA LEU A 24 -9.12 -2.63 -3.14
C LEU A 24 -8.55 -3.25 -1.86
N ASN A 25 -8.98 -4.46 -1.53
CA ASN A 25 -8.47 -5.21 -0.38
C ASN A 25 -7.28 -6.10 -0.80
N VAL A 26 -6.19 -5.47 -1.22
CA VAL A 26 -4.95 -6.11 -1.69
C VAL A 26 -3.75 -5.38 -1.10
N ALA A 27 -2.65 -6.09 -0.91
CA ALA A 27 -1.35 -5.46 -0.76
C ALA A 27 -0.84 -5.01 -2.14
N VAL A 28 0.00 -3.98 -2.14
CA VAL A 28 0.71 -3.51 -3.32
C VAL A 28 2.18 -3.86 -3.16
N GLY A 29 2.81 -4.39 -4.21
CA GLY A 29 4.22 -4.76 -4.19
C GLY A 29 4.77 -5.00 -5.59
N ASP A 30 5.83 -5.79 -5.69
CA ASP A 30 6.60 -5.94 -6.93
C ASP A 30 6.01 -6.94 -7.93
N ARG A 31 5.08 -7.80 -7.48
CA ARG A 31 4.53 -8.90 -8.31
C ARG A 31 3.16 -9.38 -7.82
N LYS A 32 2.51 -10.21 -8.65
CA LYS A 32 1.32 -10.97 -8.23
C LYS A 32 1.75 -12.14 -7.34
N ALA A 33 1.31 -12.13 -6.09
CA ALA A 33 1.61 -13.22 -5.16
C ALA A 33 0.61 -13.25 -3.99
N LYS A 34 0.77 -14.24 -3.12
CA LYS A 34 0.26 -14.17 -1.74
C LYS A 34 1.37 -13.59 -0.88
N ALA A 35 1.05 -12.60 -0.06
CA ALA A 35 1.98 -11.98 0.88
C ALA A 35 1.51 -12.22 2.31
N ILE A 36 2.48 -12.34 3.22
CA ILE A 36 2.23 -12.35 4.66
C ILE A 36 2.20 -10.90 5.12
N LEU A 37 1.03 -10.42 5.54
CA LEU A 37 0.88 -9.13 6.19
C LEU A 37 1.01 -9.33 7.70
N LEU A 38 2.05 -8.74 8.29
CA LEU A 38 2.27 -8.77 9.73
C LEU A 38 1.40 -7.71 10.39
N LEU A 39 0.62 -8.13 11.39
CA LEU A 39 -0.27 -7.23 12.12
C LEU A 39 0.48 -6.63 13.32
N SER A 40 0.53 -5.30 13.38
CA SER A 40 1.08 -4.60 14.54
C SER A 40 0.12 -4.73 15.74
N ARG A 41 0.71 -4.95 16.92
CA ARG A 41 -0.02 -5.05 18.19
C ARG A 41 -0.28 -3.67 18.82
N LEU A 42 0.55 -2.68 18.51
CA LEU A 42 0.52 -1.37 19.16
C LEU A 42 -0.30 -0.33 18.38
N SER A 43 -0.26 -0.40 17.06
CA SER A 43 -0.96 0.54 16.18
C SER A 43 -1.54 -0.19 14.98
N ARG A 44 -2.69 0.27 14.49
CA ARG A 44 -3.35 -0.33 13.34
C ARG A 44 -2.80 0.17 12.01
N GLY A 45 -2.11 1.31 11.98
CA GLY A 45 -1.46 1.86 10.77
C GLY A 45 -0.26 1.01 10.36
N ASP A 46 0.57 0.68 11.33
CA ASP A 46 1.85 -0.04 11.33
C ASP A 46 1.85 -1.50 10.80
N SER A 47 0.78 -1.96 10.12
CA SER A 47 0.76 -3.32 9.55
C SER A 47 1.52 -3.35 8.24
N SER A 48 2.50 -4.24 8.11
CA SER A 48 3.42 -4.23 6.97
C SER A 48 3.71 -5.63 6.43
N ILE A 49 4.06 -5.72 5.15
CA ILE A 49 4.63 -6.92 4.53
C ILE A 49 6.13 -7.08 4.85
N LYS A 50 6.73 -6.06 5.48
CA LYS A 50 8.10 -6.09 6.01
C LYS A 50 8.07 -6.31 7.51
N LYS A 51 9.06 -7.05 8.01
CA LYS A 51 9.29 -7.22 9.44
C LYS A 51 10.20 -6.08 9.92
N TRP A 52 9.62 -5.04 10.51
CA TRP A 52 10.41 -3.87 10.92
C TRP A 52 10.05 -3.28 12.28
N HIS A 53 8.85 -3.54 12.81
CA HIS A 53 8.55 -3.14 14.18
C HIS A 53 8.93 -4.23 15.19
N ASN A 54 9.63 -3.82 16.25
CA ASN A 54 9.81 -4.59 17.48
C ASN A 54 8.56 -4.58 18.40
N SER A 55 7.42 -4.09 17.91
CA SER A 55 6.19 -3.86 18.68
C SER A 55 5.43 -5.13 19.10
N GLY A 56 5.98 -6.32 18.79
CA GLY A 56 5.30 -7.60 18.94
C GLY A 56 4.27 -7.82 17.84
N SER A 57 4.19 -9.05 17.34
CA SER A 57 3.19 -9.43 16.34
C SER A 57 1.84 -9.69 17.04
N ALA A 58 0.76 -9.07 16.56
CA ALA A 58 -0.61 -9.46 16.90
C ALA A 58 -1.08 -10.67 16.06
N GLY A 59 -0.16 -11.27 15.30
CA GLY A 59 -0.42 -12.32 14.31
C GLY A 59 -0.06 -11.86 12.89
N HIS A 60 -0.45 -12.69 11.94
CA HIS A 60 -0.27 -12.43 10.52
C HIS A 60 -1.49 -12.88 9.76
N VAL A 61 -1.67 -12.36 8.55
CA VAL A 61 -2.70 -12.78 7.62
C VAL A 61 -2.12 -12.90 6.23
N ILE A 62 -2.67 -13.82 5.43
CA ILE A 62 -2.30 -13.94 4.04
C ILE A 62 -3.21 -13.03 3.21
N VAL A 63 -2.59 -12.13 2.45
CA VAL A 63 -3.29 -11.21 1.54
C VAL A 63 -2.83 -11.45 0.10
N ARG A 64 -3.71 -11.14 -0.86
CA ARG A 64 -3.29 -11.04 -2.25
C ARG A 64 -2.46 -9.78 -2.41
N MET A 65 -1.33 -9.90 -3.10
CA MET A 65 -0.47 -8.80 -3.51
C MET A 65 -0.53 -8.64 -5.03
N VAL A 66 -0.53 -7.40 -5.50
CA VAL A 66 -0.52 -7.05 -6.93
C VAL A 66 0.48 -5.91 -7.20
N PRO A 67 1.05 -5.81 -8.41
CA PRO A 67 1.83 -4.65 -8.82
C PRO A 67 0.94 -3.42 -9.05
N LEU A 68 1.49 -2.22 -8.85
CA LEU A 68 0.80 -0.96 -9.14
C LEU A 68 0.35 -0.88 -10.60
N ASP A 69 1.15 -1.40 -11.52
CA ASP A 69 0.78 -1.46 -12.94
C ASP A 69 -0.57 -2.16 -13.17
N GLU A 70 -0.91 -3.20 -12.40
CA GLU A 70 -2.20 -3.89 -12.51
C GLU A 70 -3.36 -3.01 -12.03
N ILE A 71 -3.13 -2.12 -11.07
CA ILE A 71 -4.14 -1.19 -10.56
C ILE A 71 -4.39 -0.07 -11.57
N LEU A 72 -3.33 0.42 -12.22
CA LEU A 72 -3.35 1.56 -13.13
C LEU A 72 -3.68 1.20 -14.58
N VAL A 73 -3.71 -0.09 -14.95
CA VAL A 73 -3.85 -0.53 -16.33
C VAL A 73 -5.07 0.08 -17.05
N ASN A 74 -6.20 0.18 -16.36
CA ASN A 74 -7.46 0.73 -16.90
C ASN A 74 -7.66 2.22 -16.60
N GLU A 75 -6.75 2.83 -15.84
CA GLU A 75 -6.83 4.27 -15.53
C GLU A 75 -6.20 5.06 -16.68
N ILE A 76 -6.82 6.19 -17.04
CA ILE A 76 -6.29 7.07 -18.10
C ILE A 76 -5.11 7.89 -17.58
N ALA A 77 -5.26 8.45 -16.37
CA ALA A 77 -4.27 9.25 -15.68
C ALA A 77 -4.45 9.14 -14.16
N CYS A 78 -3.41 9.49 -13.42
CA CYS A 78 -3.37 9.62 -11.97
C CYS A 78 -2.79 10.99 -11.63
N ASP A 79 -3.66 11.95 -11.30
CA ASP A 79 -3.23 13.32 -11.01
C ASP A 79 -2.31 13.39 -9.79
N LEU A 80 -2.59 12.56 -8.78
CA LEU A 80 -1.80 12.46 -7.56
C LEU A 80 -1.79 11.01 -7.05
N MET A 81 -0.59 10.47 -6.85
CA MET A 81 -0.36 9.22 -6.14
C MET A 81 0.21 9.51 -4.75
N LYS A 82 -0.44 8.99 -3.70
CA LYS A 82 0.12 8.92 -2.35
C LYS A 82 0.60 7.49 -2.07
N ILE A 83 1.83 7.32 -1.62
CA ILE A 83 2.38 6.05 -1.13
C ILE A 83 2.76 6.20 0.33
N ASP A 84 2.16 5.36 1.17
CA ASP A 84 2.36 5.30 2.61
C ASP A 84 2.05 3.84 3.01
N VAL A 85 3.11 3.03 3.05
CA VAL A 85 3.04 1.55 3.02
C VAL A 85 3.94 0.89 4.04
N GLU A 86 4.33 1.63 5.08
CA GLU A 86 4.95 1.09 6.29
C GLU A 86 6.15 0.19 5.95
N GLY A 87 7.11 0.66 5.15
CA GLY A 87 8.34 -0.08 4.85
C GLY A 87 8.40 -0.84 3.52
N ALA A 88 7.28 -0.97 2.83
CA ALA A 88 7.19 -1.65 1.53
C ALA A 88 7.43 -0.73 0.32
N GLU A 89 7.97 0.46 0.53
CA GLU A 89 8.04 1.53 -0.47
C GLU A 89 8.77 1.07 -1.73
N ILE A 90 9.91 0.40 -1.57
CA ILE A 90 10.72 -0.09 -2.71
C ILE A 90 9.97 -1.16 -3.50
N GLU A 91 9.29 -2.10 -2.85
CA GLU A 91 8.49 -3.12 -3.52
C GLU A 91 7.34 -2.50 -4.31
N VAL A 92 6.67 -1.50 -3.74
CA VAL A 92 5.59 -0.77 -4.41
C VAL A 92 6.11 -0.07 -5.66
N LEU A 93 7.24 0.65 -5.56
CA LEU A 93 7.87 1.32 -6.70
C LEU A 93 8.36 0.33 -7.77
N LYS A 94 8.91 -0.83 -7.36
CA LYS A 94 9.25 -1.93 -8.30
C LYS A 94 8.04 -2.50 -9.02
N GLY A 95 6.84 -2.42 -8.43
CA GLY A 95 5.58 -2.80 -9.07
C GLY A 95 5.03 -1.78 -10.07
N LEU A 96 5.66 -0.60 -10.21
CA LEU A 96 5.28 0.48 -11.11
C LEU A 96 6.35 0.61 -12.21
N GLN A 97 6.18 -0.11 -13.31
CA GLN A 97 7.20 -0.21 -14.37
C GLN A 97 6.73 0.33 -15.70
N SER A 98 5.51 0.01 -16.11
CA SER A 98 4.96 0.38 -17.42
C SER A 98 3.92 1.50 -17.33
N GLN A 99 3.32 1.71 -16.16
CA GLN A 99 2.24 2.68 -15.98
C GLN A 99 2.69 3.99 -15.33
N TYR A 100 3.99 4.17 -15.03
CA TYR A 100 4.50 5.36 -14.33
C TYR A 100 4.19 6.68 -15.06
N SER A 101 4.14 6.67 -16.39
CA SER A 101 3.86 7.85 -17.21
C SER A 101 2.44 8.39 -17.04
N LYS A 102 1.54 7.63 -16.42
CA LYS A 102 0.18 8.08 -16.09
C LYS A 102 0.15 8.95 -14.84
N ILE A 103 1.20 8.96 -14.03
CA ILE A 103 1.23 9.63 -12.73
C ILE A 103 1.81 11.04 -12.92
N ASN A 104 1.00 12.05 -12.64
CA ASN A 104 1.40 13.45 -12.77
C ASN A 104 2.20 13.92 -11.54
N ASN A 105 1.77 13.52 -10.34
CA ASN A 105 2.40 13.90 -9.08
C ASN A 105 2.51 12.69 -8.14
N LEU A 106 3.64 12.57 -7.44
CA LEU A 106 3.90 11.50 -6.47
C LEU A 106 4.29 12.11 -5.11
N ILE A 107 3.60 11.68 -4.06
CA ILE A 107 3.96 11.94 -2.66
C ILE A 107 4.21 10.58 -2.01
N ILE A 108 5.39 10.41 -1.40
CA ILE A 108 5.78 9.16 -0.75
C ILE A 108 6.32 9.43 0.66
N GLU A 109 5.79 8.72 1.65
CA GLU A 109 6.39 8.61 2.98
C GLU A 109 7.39 7.44 2.98
N VAL A 110 8.62 7.69 3.44
CA VAL A 110 9.71 6.71 3.41
C VAL A 110 10.12 6.33 4.83
N HIS A 111 10.00 5.05 5.15
CA HIS A 111 10.41 4.47 6.42
C HIS A 111 11.93 4.22 6.45
N THR A 112 12.71 5.28 6.63
CA THR A 112 14.19 5.28 6.53
C THR A 112 14.92 4.34 7.49
N SER A 113 14.24 3.83 8.52
CA SER A 113 14.77 2.80 9.43
C SER A 113 14.98 1.44 8.74
N ILE A 114 14.32 1.20 7.61
CA ILE A 114 14.41 -0.06 6.85
C ILE A 114 14.50 0.13 5.34
N VAL A 115 14.19 1.31 4.83
CA VAL A 115 14.34 1.68 3.42
C VAL A 115 15.52 2.61 3.26
N ASP A 116 16.48 2.22 2.44
CA ASP A 116 17.55 3.09 2.00
C ASP A 116 17.01 4.05 0.92
N ILE A 117 16.96 5.34 1.26
CA ILE A 117 16.38 6.40 0.43
C ILE A 117 17.10 6.58 -0.91
N ASN A 118 18.37 6.14 -1.01
CA ASN A 118 19.15 6.21 -2.25
C ASN A 118 18.59 5.33 -3.38
N TYR A 119 17.70 4.39 -3.04
CA TYR A 119 16.96 3.60 -4.03
C TYR A 119 15.69 4.30 -4.57
N ILE A 120 15.24 5.38 -3.92
CA ILE A 120 14.01 6.11 -4.29
C ILE A 120 14.34 7.40 -5.04
N TYR A 121 15.34 8.14 -4.57
CA TYR A 121 15.71 9.42 -5.15
C TYR A 121 17.22 9.44 -5.41
N LYS A 122 17.60 9.69 -6.66
CA LYS A 122 18.97 9.94 -7.10
C LYS A 122 19.05 11.34 -7.69
#